data_AF-A0A5N7MTI4-F1
#
_entry.id   AF-A0A5N7MTI4-F1
#
_cell.length_a   1.000
_cell.length_b   1.000
_cell.length_c   1.000
_cell.angle_alpha   90.00
_cell.angle_beta   90.00
_cell.angle_gamma   90.00
#
_symmetry.space_group_name_H-M   'P 1'
#
loop_
_entity.id
_entity.type
_entity.pdbx_description
1 polymer ?
#
loop_
_entity_poly.entity_id
_entity_poly.type
_entity_poly.pdbx_seq_one_letter_code
_entity_poly.pdbx_strand_id
1 'polypeptide(L)'
;MKDFVRRLFPDAHGLMGTLARLPDKPLSIQDYQTLVELHTLPEHRTRAAVLRHLPNIPEHAIQTIRVLPARYVCLPVLNRLRSVEQATDFVRAVELIKRVNMGVTDGNLRKSLDALRPGTPLRNWITRWLEKATNFWVPVPFVDPSEMILLQSADAMRDAAKRFENCLEGKIVQCALGRVLYVEYLPTPCIIQLESLSDGWVFESVHGVKNTSVDPATTQLVLKKLHACGVQIPARHWQAVRFNRVARLARVLDPFRDQVDLIDNELASLDGRMFDAA
;
A
#
# COMPACT_ATOMS: atom_id res chain seq x y z
N MET A 1 16.50 44.17 -1.39
CA MET A 1 15.88 42.93 -0.84
C MET A 1 16.91 41.86 -0.46
N LYS A 2 17.86 41.47 -1.33
CA LYS A 2 18.86 40.41 -1.02
C LYS A 2 19.75 40.74 0.20
N ASP A 3 20.18 41.99 0.35
CA ASP A 3 21.01 42.41 1.49
C ASP A 3 20.24 42.48 2.82
N PHE A 4 18.92 42.69 2.76
CA PHE A 4 18.06 42.69 3.94
C PHE A 4 17.87 41.28 4.50
N VAL A 5 17.58 40.29 3.64
CA VAL A 5 17.44 38.88 4.04
C VAL A 5 18.76 38.33 4.58
N ARG A 6 19.91 38.66 3.97
CA ARG A 6 21.23 38.26 4.47
C ARG A 6 21.56 38.85 5.84
N ARG A 7 21.13 40.10 6.12
CA ARG A 7 21.33 40.74 7.42
C ARG A 7 20.42 40.15 8.50
N LEU A 8 19.18 39.80 8.15
CA LEU A 8 18.23 39.20 9.09
C LEU A 8 18.52 37.72 9.39
N PHE A 9 19.07 36.98 8.43
CA PHE A 9 19.33 35.55 8.54
C PHE A 9 20.77 35.22 8.09
N PRO A 10 21.80 35.60 8.86
CA PRO A 10 23.20 35.42 8.47
C PRO A 10 23.58 33.95 8.25
N ASP A 11 22.96 33.04 9.01
CA ASP A 11 23.26 31.60 8.98
C ASP A 11 22.42 30.83 7.94
N ALA A 12 21.47 31.48 7.27
CA ALA A 12 20.55 30.85 6.31
C ALA A 12 21.20 30.63 4.92
N HIS A 13 22.29 29.87 4.88
CA HIS A 13 23.06 29.63 3.67
C HIS A 13 22.20 28.99 2.56
N GLY A 14 22.18 29.63 1.39
CA GLY A 14 21.45 29.16 0.21
C GLY A 14 19.96 29.53 0.19
N LEU A 15 19.40 30.14 1.25
CA LEU A 15 18.00 30.57 1.30
C LEU A 15 17.64 31.47 0.12
N MET A 16 18.51 32.44 -0.21
CA MET A 16 18.28 33.34 -1.35
C MET A 16 18.20 32.61 -2.69
N GLY A 17 18.99 31.53 -2.87
CA GLY A 17 18.95 30.72 -4.09
C GLY A 17 17.71 29.83 -4.15
N THR A 18 17.21 29.38 -3.00
CA THR A 18 15.92 28.67 -2.88
C THR A 18 14.77 29.62 -3.21
N LEU A 19 14.73 30.82 -2.60
CA LEU A 19 13.70 31.84 -2.86
C LEU A 19 13.64 32.26 -4.33
N ALA A 20 14.80 32.35 -5.01
CA ALA A 20 14.86 32.72 -6.43
C ALA A 20 14.32 31.66 -7.40
N ARG A 21 14.01 30.44 -6.92
CA ARG A 21 13.48 29.32 -7.72
C ARG A 21 12.04 28.95 -7.36
N LEU A 22 11.43 29.73 -6.48
CA LEU A 22 10.02 29.61 -6.20
C LEU A 22 9.20 30.20 -7.36
N PRO A 23 7.96 29.74 -7.55
CA PRO A 23 7.06 30.38 -8.50
C PRO A 23 6.80 31.85 -8.11
N ASP A 24 6.40 32.69 -9.08
CA ASP A 24 6.09 34.12 -8.89
C ASP A 24 4.86 34.39 -7.99
N LYS A 25 4.28 33.34 -7.38
CA LYS A 25 3.20 33.42 -6.42
C LYS A 25 3.77 33.79 -5.05
N PRO A 26 3.15 34.73 -4.31
CA PRO A 26 3.59 35.04 -2.95
C PRO A 26 3.45 33.80 -2.06
N LEU A 27 4.52 33.50 -1.30
CA LEU A 27 4.49 32.48 -0.28
C LEU A 27 3.54 32.86 0.86
N SER A 28 2.94 31.85 1.48
CA SER A 28 2.34 32.05 2.79
C SER A 28 3.41 32.39 3.84
N ILE A 29 3.01 33.07 4.92
CA ILE A 29 3.91 33.35 6.05
C ILE A 29 4.51 32.05 6.60
N GLN A 30 3.71 30.98 6.67
CA GLN A 30 4.12 29.68 7.17
C GLN A 30 5.17 29.01 6.27
N ASP A 31 5.04 29.10 4.94
CA ASP A 31 6.02 28.56 4.00
C ASP A 31 7.34 29.34 4.08
N TYR A 32 7.26 30.67 4.22
CA TYR A 32 8.44 31.50 4.39
C TYR A 32 9.19 31.17 5.68
N GLN A 33 8.48 31.08 6.81
CA GLN A 33 9.04 30.66 8.09
C GLN A 33 9.68 29.27 7.99
N THR A 34 8.99 28.34 7.32
CA THR A 34 9.53 26.99 7.07
C THR A 34 10.84 27.04 6.30
N LEU A 35 10.94 27.84 5.22
CA LEU A 35 12.17 27.95 4.45
C LEU A 35 13.32 28.54 5.27
N VAL A 36 13.05 29.56 6.08
CA VAL A 36 14.04 30.12 6.99
C VAL A 36 14.51 29.06 7.98
N GLU A 37 13.58 28.34 8.62
CA GLU A 37 13.87 27.24 9.55
C GLU A 37 14.74 26.16 8.88
N LEU A 38 14.35 25.69 7.69
CA LEU A 38 15.07 24.67 6.93
C LEU A 38 16.52 25.07 6.61
N HIS A 39 16.76 26.36 6.35
CA HIS A 39 18.09 26.88 5.97
C HIS A 39 18.94 27.32 7.16
N THR A 40 18.36 27.52 8.34
CA THR A 40 19.07 28.02 9.53
C THR A 40 19.40 26.91 10.52
N LEU A 41 18.49 25.93 10.69
CA LEU A 41 18.65 24.88 11.70
C LEU A 41 19.53 23.70 11.21
N PRO A 42 20.55 23.27 11.96
CA PRO A 42 21.47 22.19 11.54
C PRO A 42 20.79 20.86 11.22
N GLU A 43 19.74 20.49 11.95
CA GLU A 43 18.94 19.28 11.75
C GLU A 43 18.19 19.25 10.39
N HIS A 44 18.14 20.38 9.69
CA HIS A 44 17.49 20.52 8.39
C HIS A 44 18.46 20.63 7.22
N ARG A 45 19.78 20.52 7.46
CA ARG A 45 20.81 20.59 6.40
C ARG A 45 20.51 19.67 5.21
N THR A 46 20.08 18.43 5.45
CA THR A 46 19.72 17.48 4.37
C THR A 46 18.50 17.97 3.57
N ARG A 47 17.50 18.55 4.25
CA ARG A 47 16.29 19.09 3.59
C ARG A 47 16.63 20.32 2.75
N ALA A 48 17.37 21.28 3.31
CA ALA A 48 17.86 22.43 2.56
C ALA A 48 18.75 22.02 1.39
N ALA A 49 19.61 21.00 1.55
CA ALA A 49 20.43 20.48 0.46
C ALA A 49 19.57 19.93 -0.69
N VAL A 50 18.56 19.12 -0.41
CA VAL A 50 17.67 18.57 -1.45
C VAL A 50 16.87 19.66 -2.14
N LEU A 51 16.28 20.62 -1.41
CA LEU A 51 15.62 21.77 -2.02
C LEU A 51 16.57 22.56 -2.92
N ARG A 52 17.84 22.69 -2.53
CA ARG A 52 18.84 23.38 -3.33
C ARG A 52 19.17 22.71 -4.66
N HIS A 53 18.84 21.44 -4.84
CA HIS A 53 19.05 20.74 -6.10
C HIS A 53 17.82 20.70 -7.01
N LEU A 54 16.68 21.24 -6.56
CA LEU A 54 15.52 21.42 -7.43
C LEU A 54 15.74 22.62 -8.36
N PRO A 55 15.62 22.47 -9.69
CA PRO A 55 15.73 23.60 -10.60
C PRO A 55 14.57 24.59 -10.41
N ASN A 56 13.37 24.06 -10.19
CA ASN A 56 12.16 24.79 -9.81
C ASN A 56 11.57 24.12 -8.57
N ILE A 57 11.21 24.90 -7.55
CA ILE A 57 10.66 24.37 -6.30
C ILE A 57 9.13 24.43 -6.42
N PRO A 58 8.43 23.29 -6.56
CA PRO A 58 6.98 23.32 -6.66
C PRO A 58 6.38 23.73 -5.30
N GLU A 59 5.18 24.33 -5.33
CA GLU A 59 4.51 24.90 -4.16
C GLU A 59 4.41 23.90 -2.99
N HIS A 60 4.09 22.64 -3.28
CA HIS A 60 3.97 21.59 -2.26
C HIS A 60 5.31 21.11 -1.68
N ALA A 61 6.46 21.38 -2.31
CA ALA A 61 7.75 20.79 -1.90
C ALA A 61 8.17 21.23 -0.50
N ILE A 62 7.89 22.49 -0.14
CA ILE A 62 8.24 23.06 1.16
C ILE A 62 7.56 22.30 2.30
N GLN A 63 6.27 22.00 2.15
CA GLN A 63 5.54 21.25 3.19
C GLN A 63 5.81 19.75 3.12
N THR A 64 5.89 19.18 1.92
CA THR A 64 6.18 17.75 1.69
C THR A 64 7.51 17.35 2.34
N ILE A 65 8.56 18.15 2.19
CA ILE A 65 9.90 17.81 2.70
C ILE A 65 9.99 17.83 4.24
N ARG A 66 9.09 18.55 4.93
CA ARG A 66 9.02 18.54 6.39
C ARG A 66 8.51 17.20 6.93
N VAL A 67 7.47 16.67 6.30
CA VAL A 67 6.82 15.41 6.71
C VAL A 67 7.75 14.21 6.50
N LEU A 68 8.60 14.27 5.47
CA LEU A 68 9.53 13.18 5.20
C LEU A 68 10.55 13.00 6.35
N PRO A 69 10.75 11.76 6.86
CA PRO A 69 11.85 11.45 7.75
C PRO A 69 13.19 11.76 7.08
N ALA A 70 14.15 12.31 7.84
CA ALA A 70 15.40 12.86 7.29
C ALA A 70 16.17 11.88 6.35
N ARG A 71 16.12 10.58 6.65
CA ARG A 71 16.72 9.50 5.86
C ARG A 71 16.11 9.32 4.46
N TYR A 72 14.85 9.67 4.27
CA TYR A 72 14.12 9.58 3.00
C TYR A 72 13.98 10.92 2.28
N VAL A 73 14.59 11.97 2.80
CA VAL A 73 14.71 13.25 2.12
C VAL A 73 15.72 13.10 1.00
N CYS A 74 15.22 12.95 -0.23
CA CYS A 74 16.00 12.85 -1.45
C CYS A 74 15.21 13.32 -2.68
N LEU A 75 15.93 13.71 -3.73
CA LEU A 75 15.31 14.15 -4.98
C LEU A 75 14.40 13.09 -5.61
N PRO A 76 14.75 11.78 -5.65
CA PRO A 76 13.86 10.77 -6.21
C PRO A 76 12.48 10.75 -5.54
N VAL A 77 12.41 10.88 -4.21
CA VAL A 77 11.14 10.91 -3.48
C VAL A 77 10.42 12.24 -3.70
N LEU A 78 11.10 13.36 -3.47
CA LEU A 78 10.47 14.69 -3.53
C LEU A 78 9.92 15.00 -4.93
N ASN A 79 10.60 14.58 -6.01
CA ASN A 79 10.13 14.76 -7.38
C ASN A 79 8.87 13.96 -7.74
N ARG A 80 8.45 13.02 -6.90
CA ARG A 80 7.29 12.14 -7.16
C ARG A 80 6.09 12.40 -6.27
N LEU A 81 6.30 13.07 -5.14
CA LEU A 81 5.23 13.49 -4.26
C LEU A 81 4.65 14.82 -4.76
N ARG A 82 3.34 14.98 -4.61
CA ARG A 82 2.58 16.16 -5.07
C ARG A 82 1.82 16.85 -3.95
N SER A 83 1.78 16.25 -2.76
CA SER A 83 1.08 16.78 -1.61
C SER A 83 1.64 16.23 -0.29
N VAL A 84 1.20 16.85 0.81
CA VAL A 84 1.52 16.44 2.18
C VAL A 84 0.91 15.08 2.52
N GLU A 85 -0.29 14.79 2.00
CA GLU A 85 -0.97 13.52 2.17
C GLU A 85 -0.16 12.40 1.50
N GLN A 86 0.31 12.61 0.27
CA GLN A 86 1.17 11.63 -0.41
C GLN A 86 2.49 11.39 0.33
N ALA A 87 3.08 12.43 0.95
CA ALA A 87 4.26 12.28 1.78
C ALA A 87 3.97 11.42 3.02
N THR A 88 2.82 11.66 3.66
CA THR A 88 2.35 10.90 4.82
C THR A 88 2.12 9.43 4.45
N ASP A 89 1.47 9.17 3.31
CA ASP A 89 1.21 7.82 2.82
C ASP A 89 2.50 7.10 2.41
N PHE A 90 3.48 7.83 1.86
CA PHE A 90 4.81 7.27 1.62
C PHE A 90 5.50 6.85 2.92
N VAL A 91 5.40 7.63 4.00
CA VAL A 91 5.95 7.25 5.31
C VAL A 91 5.28 5.98 5.83
N ARG A 92 3.94 5.91 5.78
CA ARG A 92 3.18 4.71 6.14
C ARG A 92 3.56 3.50 5.30
N ALA A 93 3.80 3.70 4.00
CA ALA A 93 4.23 2.63 3.11
C ALA A 93 5.63 2.11 3.50
N VAL A 94 6.56 2.98 3.87
CA VAL A 94 7.87 2.57 4.38
C VAL A 94 7.75 1.77 5.67
N GLU A 95 6.92 2.21 6.61
CA GLU A 95 6.65 1.48 7.85
C GLU A 95 6.07 0.09 7.58
N LEU A 96 5.10 0.00 6.67
CA LEU A 96 4.52 -1.26 6.23
C LEU A 96 5.57 -2.19 5.59
N ILE A 97 6.40 -1.67 4.67
CA ILE A 97 7.46 -2.43 4.01
C ILE A 97 8.40 -3.04 5.04
N LYS A 98 8.83 -2.25 6.04
CA LYS A 98 9.70 -2.73 7.13
C LYS A 98 9.01 -3.76 8.01
N ARG A 99 7.70 -3.61 8.23
CA ARG A 99 6.90 -4.54 9.03
C ARG A 99 6.77 -5.92 8.36
N VAL A 100 6.59 -5.95 7.03
CA VAL A 100 6.37 -7.20 6.28
C VAL A 100 7.63 -7.83 5.71
N ASN A 101 8.74 -7.09 5.66
CA ASN A 101 10.05 -7.59 5.22
C ASN A 101 11.03 -7.52 6.40
N MET A 102 11.12 -8.62 7.15
CA MET A 102 12.00 -8.70 8.31
C MET A 102 13.46 -8.55 7.87
N GLY A 103 14.21 -7.66 8.54
CA GLY A 103 15.61 -7.39 8.23
C GLY A 103 15.85 -6.28 7.18
N VAL A 104 14.80 -5.69 6.59
CA VAL A 104 14.97 -4.52 5.72
C VAL A 104 15.34 -3.29 6.55
N THR A 105 16.54 -2.75 6.30
CA THR A 105 17.03 -1.53 6.94
C THR A 105 16.67 -0.28 6.12
N ASP A 106 16.68 0.88 6.78
CA ASP A 106 16.52 2.16 6.09
C ASP A 106 17.60 2.38 5.01
N GLY A 107 18.81 1.82 5.19
CA GLY A 107 19.88 1.85 4.19
C GLY A 107 19.56 1.06 2.93
N ASN A 108 18.90 -0.10 3.07
CA ASN A 108 18.43 -0.88 1.91
C ASN A 108 17.36 -0.11 1.12
N LEU A 109 16.40 0.48 1.83
CA LEU A 109 15.33 1.27 1.21
C LEU A 109 15.89 2.51 0.52
N ARG A 110 16.83 3.22 1.17
CA ARG A 110 17.48 4.40 0.59
C ARG A 110 18.24 4.07 -0.69
N LYS A 111 19.09 3.04 -0.69
CA LYS A 111 19.78 2.57 -1.89
C LYS A 111 18.80 2.20 -3.01
N SER A 112 17.69 1.57 -2.67
CA SER A 112 16.65 1.21 -3.63
C SER A 112 15.93 2.43 -4.23
N LEU A 113 15.69 3.48 -3.43
CA LEU A 113 15.13 4.75 -3.89
C LEU A 113 16.10 5.52 -4.78
N ASP A 114 17.39 5.54 -4.42
CA ASP A 114 18.44 6.20 -5.22
C ASP A 114 18.62 5.51 -6.59
N ALA A 115 18.36 4.20 -6.67
CA ALA A 115 18.38 3.43 -7.91
C ALA A 115 17.09 3.53 -8.76
N LEU A 116 16.10 4.35 -8.35
CA LEU A 116 14.87 4.51 -9.13
C LEU A 116 15.13 5.22 -10.45
N ARG A 117 14.81 4.56 -11.55
CA ARG A 117 14.86 5.15 -12.89
C ARG A 117 13.95 6.39 -12.95
N PRO A 118 14.36 7.45 -13.68
CA PRO A 118 13.48 8.57 -13.98
C PRO A 118 12.13 8.07 -14.53
N GLY A 119 11.03 8.74 -14.15
CA GLY A 119 9.68 8.37 -14.58
C GLY A 119 9.04 7.17 -13.87
N THR A 120 9.80 6.29 -13.18
CA THR A 120 9.19 5.17 -12.45
C THR A 120 8.33 5.68 -11.29
N PRO A 121 7.02 5.36 -11.20
CA PRO A 121 6.16 5.81 -10.11
C PRO A 121 6.57 5.24 -8.74
N LEU A 122 6.33 5.98 -7.65
CA LEU A 122 6.54 5.46 -6.28
C LEU A 122 5.65 4.24 -5.99
N ARG A 123 4.43 4.18 -6.54
CA ARG A 123 3.54 3.01 -6.39
C ARG A 123 4.25 1.72 -6.81
N ASN A 124 4.97 1.71 -7.94
CA ASN A 124 5.69 0.53 -8.42
C ASN A 124 6.88 0.17 -7.53
N TRP A 125 7.50 1.15 -6.88
CA TRP A 125 8.54 0.89 -5.88
C TRP A 125 7.96 0.23 -4.63
N ILE A 126 6.83 0.75 -4.11
CA ILE A 126 6.12 0.21 -2.96
C ILE A 126 5.66 -1.22 -3.24
N THR A 127 4.94 -1.44 -4.35
CA THR A 127 4.43 -2.74 -4.77
C THR A 127 5.52 -3.81 -4.80
N ARG A 128 6.68 -3.51 -5.43
CA ARG A 128 7.81 -4.46 -5.50
C ARG A 128 8.40 -4.83 -4.14
N TRP A 129 8.31 -3.96 -3.14
CA TRP A 129 8.74 -4.29 -1.78
C TRP A 129 7.69 -5.09 -1.03
N LEU A 130 6.39 -4.80 -1.23
CA LEU A 130 5.30 -5.57 -0.63
C LEU A 130 5.19 -6.98 -1.22
N GLU A 131 5.47 -7.15 -2.51
CA GLU A 131 5.57 -8.46 -3.18
C GLU A 131 6.67 -9.36 -2.62
N LYS A 132 7.61 -8.82 -1.83
CA LYS A 132 8.70 -9.57 -1.19
C LYS A 132 8.43 -9.90 0.27
N ALA A 133 7.23 -9.58 0.76
CA ALA A 133 6.84 -9.78 2.15
C ALA A 133 7.23 -11.17 2.67
N THR A 134 8.13 -11.19 3.63
CA THR A 134 8.60 -12.40 4.32
C THR A 134 7.63 -12.83 5.42
N ASN A 135 6.79 -11.91 5.89
CA ASN A 135 5.79 -12.17 6.91
C ASN A 135 4.59 -11.23 6.74
N PHE A 136 3.37 -11.76 6.77
CA PHE A 136 2.16 -10.97 6.89
C PHE A 136 1.86 -10.67 8.37
N TRP A 137 1.46 -9.44 8.67
CA TRP A 137 1.44 -8.93 10.05
C TRP A 137 0.11 -9.07 10.78
N VAL A 138 -0.91 -9.57 10.08
CA VAL A 138 -2.27 -9.66 10.61
C VAL A 138 -2.43 -10.83 11.58
N PRO A 139 -3.24 -10.66 12.64
CA PRO A 139 -3.54 -11.74 13.57
C PRO A 139 -4.16 -12.94 12.86
N VAL A 140 -3.65 -14.11 13.15
CA VAL A 140 -4.11 -15.36 12.57
C VAL A 140 -5.39 -15.80 13.28
N PRO A 141 -6.47 -16.18 12.56
CA PRO A 141 -7.53 -16.95 13.19
C PRO A 141 -6.93 -18.27 13.66
N PHE A 142 -7.15 -18.66 14.92
CA PHE A 142 -6.58 -19.90 15.45
C PHE A 142 -7.12 -21.09 14.66
N VAL A 143 -6.34 -21.59 13.69
CA VAL A 143 -6.70 -22.73 12.85
C VAL A 143 -5.91 -23.96 13.28
N ASP A 144 -6.51 -25.14 13.15
CA ASP A 144 -5.86 -26.41 13.44
C ASP A 144 -4.73 -26.66 12.42
N PRO A 145 -3.44 -26.62 12.84
CA PRO A 145 -2.32 -26.75 11.91
C PRO A 145 -2.18 -28.16 11.33
N SER A 146 -2.90 -29.16 11.87
CA SER A 146 -2.92 -30.52 11.30
C SER A 146 -3.76 -30.62 10.02
N GLU A 147 -4.69 -29.69 9.81
CA GLU A 147 -5.57 -29.68 8.64
C GLU A 147 -5.49 -28.39 7.82
N MET A 148 -4.98 -27.29 8.38
CA MET A 148 -4.95 -25.98 7.74
C MET A 148 -3.57 -25.35 7.79
N ILE A 149 -3.08 -24.90 6.63
CA ILE A 149 -1.81 -24.18 6.51
C ILE A 149 -2.10 -22.71 6.17
N LEU A 150 -1.57 -21.80 6.96
CA LEU A 150 -1.65 -20.37 6.68
C LEU A 150 -0.58 -19.96 5.67
N LEU A 151 -0.99 -19.23 4.64
CA LEU A 151 -0.07 -18.67 3.66
C LEU A 151 0.46 -17.33 4.17
N GLN A 152 1.46 -17.36 5.06
CA GLN A 152 1.93 -16.19 5.83
C GLN A 152 3.04 -15.37 5.14
N SER A 153 3.43 -15.71 3.92
CA SER A 153 4.49 -15.00 3.20
C SER A 153 4.25 -14.99 1.70
N ALA A 154 4.94 -14.10 0.99
CA ALA A 154 4.93 -14.06 -0.47
C ALA A 154 5.39 -15.39 -1.08
N ASP A 155 6.38 -16.05 -0.49
CA ASP A 155 6.89 -17.33 -1.01
C ASP A 155 5.90 -18.47 -0.78
N ALA A 156 5.22 -18.51 0.37
CA ALA A 156 4.14 -19.48 0.62
C ALA A 156 2.97 -19.27 -0.36
N MET A 157 2.60 -18.02 -0.63
CA MET A 157 1.58 -17.67 -1.62
C MET A 157 1.98 -18.09 -3.04
N ARG A 158 3.24 -17.89 -3.46
CA ARG A 158 3.74 -18.31 -4.77
C ARG A 158 3.80 -19.82 -4.92
N ASP A 159 4.23 -20.53 -3.87
CA ASP A 159 4.25 -21.99 -3.87
C ASP A 159 2.84 -22.55 -4.02
N ALA A 160 1.89 -22.06 -3.21
CA ALA A 160 0.48 -22.41 -3.35
C ALA A 160 -0.08 -22.04 -4.73
N ALA A 161 0.23 -20.85 -5.26
CA ALA A 161 -0.22 -20.43 -6.60
C ALA A 161 0.18 -21.43 -7.69
N LYS A 162 1.41 -21.95 -7.62
CA LYS A 162 1.92 -22.97 -8.55
C LYS A 162 1.21 -24.31 -8.36
N ARG A 163 1.10 -24.81 -7.12
CA ARG A 163 0.46 -26.10 -6.84
C ARG A 163 -1.03 -26.12 -7.20
N PHE A 164 -1.72 -25.00 -6.98
CA PHE A 164 -3.14 -24.85 -7.28
C PHE A 164 -3.42 -24.29 -8.67
N GLU A 165 -2.40 -23.93 -9.46
CA GLU A 165 -2.53 -23.29 -10.78
C GLU A 165 -3.54 -22.12 -10.75
N ASN A 166 -3.39 -21.21 -9.77
CA ASN A 166 -4.35 -20.14 -9.51
C ASN A 166 -3.69 -18.74 -9.41
N CYS A 167 -4.49 -17.73 -9.07
CA CYS A 167 -4.08 -16.32 -9.09
C CYS A 167 -3.51 -15.79 -7.76
N LEU A 168 -3.15 -16.65 -6.82
CA LEU A 168 -2.66 -16.23 -5.49
C LEU A 168 -1.45 -15.30 -5.54
N GLU A 169 -0.55 -15.45 -6.52
CA GLU A 169 0.60 -14.55 -6.67
C GLU A 169 0.17 -13.08 -6.82
N GLY A 170 -0.93 -12.81 -7.54
CA GLY A 170 -1.50 -11.47 -7.69
C GLY A 170 -2.14 -10.90 -6.41
N LYS A 171 -2.26 -11.69 -5.35
CA LYS A 171 -2.92 -11.33 -4.09
C LYS A 171 -1.95 -11.03 -2.95
N ILE A 172 -0.63 -11.18 -3.17
CA ILE A 172 0.41 -10.96 -2.16
C ILE A 172 0.32 -9.56 -1.53
N VAL A 173 0.13 -8.52 -2.34
CA VAL A 173 0.06 -7.14 -1.85
C VAL A 173 -1.15 -6.92 -0.95
N GLN A 174 -2.29 -7.55 -1.24
CA GLN A 174 -3.49 -7.46 -0.40
C GLN A 174 -3.26 -8.12 0.97
N CYS A 175 -2.52 -9.24 1.00
CA CYS A 175 -2.10 -9.90 2.23
C CYS A 175 -1.10 -9.03 3.02
N ALA A 176 -0.12 -8.43 2.33
CA ALA A 176 0.85 -7.54 2.95
C ALA A 176 0.18 -6.29 3.57
N LEU A 177 -0.87 -5.77 2.94
CA LEU A 177 -1.71 -4.70 3.48
C LEU A 177 -2.58 -5.14 4.67
N GLY A 178 -2.66 -6.45 4.94
CA GLY A 178 -3.49 -7.01 6.00
C GLY A 178 -4.99 -6.99 5.71
N ARG A 179 -5.39 -6.94 4.43
CA ARG A 179 -6.81 -6.90 4.04
C ARG A 179 -7.42 -8.27 3.87
N VAL A 180 -6.59 -9.23 3.44
CA VAL A 180 -7.02 -10.61 3.17
C VAL A 180 -6.01 -11.58 3.76
N LEU A 181 -6.47 -12.78 4.05
CA LEU A 181 -5.66 -13.90 4.49
C LEU A 181 -6.07 -15.14 3.70
N TYR A 182 -5.09 -15.93 3.26
CA TYR A 182 -5.33 -17.19 2.57
C TYR A 182 -4.89 -18.37 3.42
N VAL A 183 -5.72 -19.40 3.44
CA VAL A 183 -5.50 -20.64 4.18
C VAL A 183 -5.66 -21.81 3.23
N GLU A 184 -4.71 -22.73 3.22
CA GLU A 184 -4.81 -24.00 2.51
C GLU A 184 -5.45 -25.04 3.42
N TYR A 185 -6.45 -25.75 2.91
CA TYR A 185 -7.08 -26.89 3.58
C TYR A 185 -6.49 -28.20 3.03
N LEU A 186 -5.91 -29.03 3.90
CA LEU A 186 -5.14 -30.22 3.52
C LEU A 186 -5.98 -31.46 3.18
N PRO A 187 -7.04 -31.82 3.95
CA PRO A 187 -7.79 -33.06 3.71
C PRO A 187 -8.44 -33.12 2.32
N THR A 188 -8.92 -31.98 1.83
CA THR A 188 -9.36 -31.81 0.45
C THR A 188 -8.69 -30.53 -0.08
N PRO A 189 -7.57 -30.64 -0.81
CA PRO A 189 -6.77 -29.49 -1.24
C PRO A 189 -7.61 -28.38 -1.84
N CYS A 190 -7.77 -27.30 -1.08
CA CYS A 190 -8.43 -26.07 -1.51
C CYS A 190 -7.87 -24.85 -0.78
N ILE A 191 -8.10 -23.68 -1.36
CA ILE A 191 -7.69 -22.38 -0.84
C ILE A 191 -8.91 -21.65 -0.32
N ILE A 192 -8.84 -21.22 0.93
CA ILE A 192 -9.83 -20.43 1.64
C ILE A 192 -9.36 -18.97 1.61
N GLN A 193 -10.24 -18.05 1.25
CA GLN A 193 -10.04 -16.62 1.38
C GLN A 193 -10.83 -16.07 2.57
N LEU A 194 -10.13 -15.34 3.43
CA LEU A 194 -10.71 -14.58 4.53
C LEU A 194 -10.46 -13.10 4.31
N GLU A 195 -11.42 -12.26 4.69
CA GLU A 195 -11.26 -10.81 4.72
C GLU A 195 -11.13 -10.31 6.16
N SER A 196 -10.25 -9.33 6.36
CA SER A 196 -10.01 -8.76 7.68
C SER A 196 -11.15 -7.83 8.08
N LEU A 197 -11.66 -8.00 9.29
CA LEU A 197 -12.52 -7.04 9.97
C LEU A 197 -11.70 -6.25 11.01
N SER A 198 -12.32 -5.24 11.62
CA SER A 198 -11.71 -4.51 12.73
C SER A 198 -11.41 -5.38 13.96
N ASP A 199 -12.19 -6.45 14.14
CA ASP A 199 -12.23 -7.30 15.34
C ASP A 199 -12.20 -8.80 15.01
N GLY A 200 -11.74 -9.19 13.82
CA GLY A 200 -11.63 -10.59 13.44
C GLY A 200 -11.57 -10.81 11.94
N TRP A 201 -12.16 -11.91 11.50
CA TRP A 201 -12.13 -12.36 10.11
C TRP A 201 -13.52 -12.75 9.66
N VAL A 202 -13.81 -12.52 8.38
CA VAL A 202 -15.01 -13.02 7.72
C VAL A 202 -14.62 -13.95 6.58
N PHE A 203 -15.35 -15.06 6.45
CA PHE A 203 -15.21 -15.95 5.31
C PHE A 203 -15.73 -15.29 4.04
N GLU A 204 -14.93 -15.31 2.97
CA GLU A 204 -15.34 -14.82 1.66
C GLU A 204 -15.55 -15.95 0.65
N SER A 205 -14.53 -16.80 0.45
CA SER A 205 -14.62 -17.85 -0.58
C SER A 205 -13.73 -19.06 -0.31
N VAL A 206 -14.01 -20.13 -1.04
CA VAL A 206 -13.19 -21.34 -1.09
C VAL A 206 -13.05 -21.80 -2.55
N HIS A 207 -11.83 -22.16 -2.96
CA HIS A 207 -11.50 -22.47 -4.34
C HIS A 207 -10.61 -23.71 -4.43
N GLY A 208 -10.94 -24.62 -5.34
CA GLY A 208 -10.09 -25.74 -5.70
C GLY A 208 -8.97 -25.33 -6.67
N VAL A 209 -8.26 -26.34 -7.18
CA VAL A 209 -7.25 -26.17 -8.23
C VAL A 209 -7.86 -25.45 -9.45
N LYS A 210 -7.11 -24.56 -10.10
CA LYS A 210 -7.58 -23.71 -11.22
C LYS A 210 -8.81 -22.85 -10.88
N ASN A 211 -8.95 -22.45 -9.61
CA ASN A 211 -10.10 -21.69 -9.10
C ASN A 211 -11.46 -22.40 -9.28
N THR A 212 -11.45 -23.73 -9.41
CA THR A 212 -12.67 -24.52 -9.55
C THR A 212 -13.53 -24.50 -8.29
N SER A 213 -14.82 -24.78 -8.45
CA SER A 213 -15.72 -24.94 -7.31
C SER A 213 -15.34 -26.15 -6.47
N VAL A 214 -15.37 -26.00 -5.16
CA VAL A 214 -15.19 -27.09 -4.20
C VAL A 214 -16.53 -27.79 -3.97
N ASP A 215 -16.49 -29.09 -3.71
CA ASP A 215 -17.66 -29.88 -3.33
C ASP A 215 -18.43 -29.22 -2.15
N PRO A 216 -19.78 -29.15 -2.19
CA PRO A 216 -20.57 -28.55 -1.13
C PRO A 216 -20.36 -29.17 0.26
N ALA A 217 -20.13 -30.49 0.37
CA ALA A 217 -19.93 -31.13 1.66
C ALA A 217 -18.60 -30.69 2.31
N THR A 218 -17.54 -30.63 1.51
CA THR A 218 -16.23 -30.09 1.89
C THR A 218 -16.34 -28.62 2.28
N THR A 219 -17.05 -27.82 1.49
CA THR A 219 -17.29 -26.40 1.81
C THR A 219 -17.97 -26.24 3.16
N GLN A 220 -19.03 -27.00 3.43
CA GLN A 220 -19.74 -26.98 4.72
C GLN A 220 -18.83 -27.39 5.89
N LEU A 221 -17.96 -28.38 5.69
CA LEU A 221 -17.00 -28.80 6.71
C LEU A 221 -15.99 -27.68 7.04
N VAL A 222 -15.42 -27.05 6.01
CA VAL A 222 -14.52 -25.90 6.16
C VAL A 222 -15.22 -24.76 6.91
N LEU A 223 -16.43 -24.39 6.50
CA LEU A 223 -17.19 -23.32 7.15
C LEU A 223 -17.44 -23.61 8.65
N LYS A 224 -17.79 -24.85 9.00
CA LYS A 224 -17.96 -25.26 10.41
C LYS A 224 -16.67 -25.11 11.22
N LYS A 225 -15.54 -25.52 10.65
CA LYS A 225 -14.21 -25.38 11.28
C LYS A 225 -13.86 -23.91 11.49
N LEU A 226 -13.98 -23.08 10.45
CA LEU A 226 -13.72 -21.65 10.53
C LEU A 226 -14.62 -20.95 11.57
N HIS A 227 -15.92 -21.27 11.57
CA HIS A 227 -16.87 -20.73 12.55
C HIS A 227 -16.48 -21.11 13.99
N ALA A 228 -16.07 -22.37 14.22
CA ALA A 228 -15.58 -22.80 15.52
C ALA A 228 -14.30 -22.06 15.97
N CYS A 229 -13.52 -21.52 15.03
CA CYS A 229 -12.34 -20.71 15.27
C CYS A 229 -12.65 -19.20 15.42
N GLY A 230 -13.94 -18.82 15.45
CA GLY A 230 -14.37 -17.42 15.59
C GLY A 230 -14.39 -16.62 14.27
N VAL A 231 -14.22 -17.27 13.12
CA VAL A 231 -14.40 -16.61 11.82
C VAL A 231 -15.90 -16.40 11.57
N GLN A 232 -16.27 -15.17 11.25
CA GLN A 232 -17.66 -14.83 10.92
C GLN A 232 -18.02 -15.41 9.56
N ILE A 233 -19.19 -16.05 9.47
CA ILE A 233 -19.68 -16.62 8.22
C ILE A 233 -20.91 -15.84 7.74
N PRO A 234 -20.83 -15.13 6.60
CA PRO A 234 -21.98 -14.42 6.07
C PRO A 234 -23.15 -15.38 5.79
N ALA A 235 -24.38 -14.93 6.06
CA ALA A 235 -25.57 -15.79 5.96
C ALA A 235 -25.73 -16.45 4.58
N ARG A 236 -25.28 -15.77 3.50
CA ARG A 236 -25.27 -16.27 2.12
C ARG A 236 -24.43 -17.54 1.90
N HIS A 237 -23.45 -17.81 2.78
CA HIS A 237 -22.65 -19.02 2.78
C HIS A 237 -23.17 -20.08 3.77
N TRP A 238 -24.19 -19.75 4.56
CA TRP A 238 -24.76 -20.62 5.58
C TRP A 238 -26.29 -20.74 5.46
N GLN A 239 -27.04 -20.03 6.30
CA GLN A 239 -28.49 -20.17 6.45
C GLN A 239 -29.28 -19.79 5.18
N ALA A 240 -28.76 -18.83 4.42
CA ALA A 240 -29.43 -18.26 3.25
C ALA A 240 -28.95 -18.82 1.91
N VAL A 241 -28.09 -19.85 1.90
CA VAL A 241 -27.51 -20.42 0.65
C VAL A 241 -28.59 -20.78 -0.37
N ARG A 242 -29.71 -21.36 0.08
CA ARG A 242 -30.85 -21.74 -0.78
C ARG A 242 -31.51 -20.57 -1.50
N PHE A 243 -31.33 -19.34 -1.01
CA PHE A 243 -31.91 -18.12 -1.56
C PHE A 243 -30.94 -17.35 -2.45
N ASN A 244 -29.67 -17.75 -2.59
CA ASN A 244 -28.69 -17.04 -3.41
C ASN A 244 -29.11 -16.90 -4.88
N ARG A 245 -29.79 -17.93 -5.44
CA ARG A 245 -30.34 -17.85 -6.81
C ARG A 245 -31.50 -16.86 -6.91
N VAL A 246 -32.31 -16.76 -5.86
CA VAL A 246 -33.41 -15.78 -5.78
C VAL A 246 -32.86 -14.36 -5.71
N ALA A 247 -31.85 -14.12 -4.86
CA ALA A 247 -31.19 -12.82 -4.76
C ALA A 247 -30.61 -12.36 -6.11
N ARG A 248 -29.96 -13.27 -6.85
CA ARG A 248 -29.45 -13.00 -8.20
C ARG A 248 -30.58 -12.67 -9.18
N LEU A 249 -31.67 -13.45 -9.17
CA LEU A 249 -32.83 -13.19 -10.04
C LEU A 249 -33.47 -11.83 -9.74
N ALA A 250 -33.53 -11.46 -8.46
CA ALA A 250 -34.03 -10.19 -7.98
C ALA A 250 -33.07 -9.01 -8.22
N ARG A 251 -31.87 -9.26 -8.80
CA ARG A 251 -30.80 -8.25 -9.00
C ARG A 251 -30.43 -7.52 -7.71
N VAL A 252 -30.51 -8.20 -6.58
CA VAL A 252 -30.00 -7.67 -5.31
C VAL A 252 -28.48 -7.79 -5.39
N LEU A 253 -27.82 -6.66 -5.64
CA LEU A 253 -26.37 -6.57 -5.66
C LEU A 253 -25.82 -6.72 -4.25
N ASP A 254 -24.73 -7.46 -4.15
CA ASP A 254 -23.95 -7.55 -2.94
C ASP A 254 -22.77 -6.58 -3.08
N PRO A 255 -22.80 -5.39 -2.43
CA PRO A 255 -21.77 -4.38 -2.63
C PRO A 255 -20.38 -4.86 -2.21
N PHE A 256 -20.28 -5.90 -1.40
CA PHE A 256 -19.01 -6.49 -0.98
C PHE A 256 -18.42 -7.44 -2.04
N ARG A 257 -19.25 -7.97 -2.95
CA ARG A 257 -18.82 -8.91 -4.00
C ARG A 257 -18.78 -8.28 -5.38
N ASP A 258 -19.75 -7.43 -5.67
CA ASP A 258 -20.04 -6.94 -7.03
C ASP A 258 -19.30 -5.62 -7.35
N GLN A 259 -18.55 -5.04 -6.41
CA GLN A 259 -17.74 -3.82 -6.63
C GLN A 259 -16.32 -4.08 -7.17
N VAL A 260 -15.79 -5.30 -7.07
CA VAL A 260 -14.39 -5.57 -7.47
C VAL A 260 -14.20 -5.37 -8.99
N ASP A 261 -15.23 -5.63 -9.80
CA ASP A 261 -15.20 -5.44 -11.26
C ASP A 261 -15.31 -3.96 -11.69
N LEU A 262 -15.69 -3.03 -10.78
CA LEU A 262 -15.83 -1.61 -11.09
C LEU A 262 -14.51 -0.83 -10.89
N ILE A 263 -13.69 -1.24 -9.92
CA ILE A 263 -12.40 -0.57 -9.63
C ILE A 263 -11.36 -0.88 -10.71
N ASP A 264 -11.34 -2.11 -11.25
CA ASP A 264 -10.45 -2.48 -12.34
C ASP A 264 -10.80 -1.76 -13.66
N ASN A 265 -12.09 -1.46 -13.89
CA ASN A 265 -12.53 -0.69 -15.06
C ASN A 265 -12.27 0.82 -14.93
N GLU A 266 -12.39 1.41 -13.73
CA GLU A 266 -12.06 2.83 -13.54
C GLU A 266 -10.55 3.09 -13.64
N LEU A 267 -9.70 2.22 -13.07
CA LEU A 267 -8.25 2.36 -13.15
C LEU A 267 -7.72 2.17 -14.59
N ALA A 268 -8.30 1.28 -15.38
CA ALA A 268 -7.98 1.15 -16.81
C ALA A 268 -8.47 2.36 -17.64
N SER A 269 -9.60 2.97 -17.26
CA SER A 269 -10.16 4.12 -17.96
C SER A 269 -9.43 5.44 -17.69
N LEU A 270 -8.71 5.54 -16.56
CA LEU A 270 -7.94 6.72 -16.19
C LEU A 270 -6.56 6.76 -16.86
N ASP A 271 -5.95 5.61 -17.16
CA ASP A 271 -4.69 5.55 -17.93
C ASP A 271 -4.92 5.82 -19.45
N GLY A 272 -6.14 5.63 -19.97
CA GLY A 272 -6.47 5.91 -21.38
C GLY A 272 -6.83 7.37 -21.69
N ARG A 273 -7.37 8.14 -20.73
CA ARG A 273 -7.81 9.53 -20.97
C ARG A 273 -6.71 10.59 -20.86
N MET A 274 -5.48 10.21 -20.51
CA MET A 274 -4.34 11.12 -20.42
C MET A 274 -3.48 11.20 -21.68
N PHE A 275 -3.75 10.39 -22.72
CA PHE A 275 -2.95 10.37 -23.96
C PHE A 275 -3.63 10.95 -25.21
N ASP A 276 -4.93 11.30 -25.16
CA ASP A 276 -5.68 11.85 -26.32
C ASP A 276 -5.96 13.36 -26.22
N ALA A 277 -5.09 14.11 -25.56
CA ALA A 277 -5.13 15.57 -25.59
C ALA A 277 -3.72 16.14 -25.85
N ALA A 278 -3.22 15.91 -27.06
CA ALA A 278 -2.14 16.66 -27.69
C ALA A 278 -2.41 16.79 -29.19
#